data_AF-A0A7Y2DKN3-F1
#
_entry.id   AF-A0A7Y2DKN3-F1
#
_cell.length_a   1.000
_cell.length_b   1.000
_cell.length_c   1.000
_cell.angle_alpha   90.00
_cell.angle_beta   90.00
_cell.angle_gamma   90.00
#
_symmetry.space_group_name_H-M   'P 1'
#
loop_
_entity.id
_entity.type
_entity.pdbx_description
1 polymer ?
#
loop_
_entity_poly.entity_id
_entity_poly.type
_entity_poly.pdbx_seq_one_letter_code
_entity_poly.pdbx_strand_id
1 'polypeptide(L)'
;KEKLDGEKPKVIPLQSYKKYVYTAASIAAILLVLVGLNWSSSEEITFEDLASEEIEDYFENNDFELTSYEIAEVLPLDELEMSDFFENQLNEENVLDYLNDNTENYDELNLEDDE
;
A
#
# COMPACT_ATOMS: atom_id res chain seq x y z
N LYS A 1 21.97 75.80 -9.24
CA LYS A 1 21.24 74.54 -9.54
C LYS A 1 22.03 73.82 -10.62
N GLU A 2 22.95 72.96 -10.20
CA GLU A 2 23.78 72.13 -11.07
C GLU A 2 22.89 71.00 -11.62
N LYS A 3 22.85 70.85 -12.95
CA LYS A 3 22.10 69.78 -13.62
C LYS A 3 22.93 68.51 -13.51
N LEU A 4 22.35 67.44 -12.94
CA LEU A 4 22.90 66.10 -12.99
C LEU A 4 23.06 65.71 -14.47
N ASP A 5 24.30 65.51 -14.89
CA ASP A 5 24.63 65.03 -16.23
C ASP A 5 24.05 63.61 -16.36
N GLY A 6 23.04 63.47 -17.21
CA GLY A 6 22.29 62.23 -17.38
C GLY A 6 23.15 61.22 -18.10
N GLU A 7 23.79 60.33 -17.35
CA GLU A 7 24.48 59.16 -17.89
C GLU A 7 23.45 58.34 -18.71
N LYS A 8 23.68 58.26 -20.03
CA LYS A 8 22.80 57.56 -20.96
C LYS A 8 22.67 56.11 -20.50
N PRO A 9 21.45 55.54 -20.44
CA PRO A 9 21.28 54.17 -19.95
C PRO A 9 22.12 53.22 -20.79
N LYS A 10 23.00 52.48 -20.13
CA LYS A 10 23.83 51.43 -20.73
C LYS A 10 22.92 50.37 -21.33
N VAL A 11 22.71 50.43 -22.64
CA VAL A 11 21.93 49.44 -23.38
C VAL A 11 22.76 48.16 -23.49
N ILE A 12 22.37 47.14 -22.73
CA ILE A 12 22.96 45.81 -22.84
C ILE A 12 22.13 45.05 -23.88
N PRO A 13 22.73 44.56 -24.98
CA PRO A 13 22.00 43.77 -25.96
C PRO A 13 21.50 42.49 -25.30
N LEU A 14 20.22 42.15 -25.51
CA LEU A 14 19.59 40.97 -24.96
C LEU A 14 20.15 39.73 -25.66
N GLN A 15 21.28 39.21 -25.18
CA GLN A 15 21.82 37.95 -25.67
C GLN A 15 20.85 36.82 -25.29
N SER A 16 20.51 35.99 -26.27
CA SER A 16 19.52 34.93 -26.11
C SER A 16 20.11 33.79 -25.28
N TYR A 17 20.14 33.93 -23.96
CA TYR A 17 20.54 32.87 -23.02
C TYR A 17 19.53 31.72 -22.94
N LYS A 18 18.56 31.67 -23.88
CA LYS A 18 17.50 30.68 -23.95
C LYS A 18 18.01 29.25 -23.77
N LYS A 19 19.16 28.90 -24.37
CA LYS A 19 19.75 27.55 -24.22
C LYS A 19 20.08 27.21 -22.76
N TYR A 20 20.69 28.15 -22.02
CA TYR A 20 21.02 27.98 -20.60
C TYR A 20 19.77 27.96 -19.71
N VAL A 21 18.76 28.76 -20.07
CA VAL A 21 17.46 28.76 -19.38
C VAL A 21 16.74 27.43 -19.57
N TYR A 22 16.74 26.86 -20.79
CA TYR A 22 16.14 25.55 -21.04
C TYR A 22 16.89 24.43 -20.30
N THR A 23 18.22 24.46 -20.26
CA THR A 23 18.99 23.46 -19.49
C THR A 23 18.73 23.59 -17.99
N ALA A 24 18.69 24.81 -17.46
CA ALA A 24 18.40 25.04 -16.04
C ALA A 24 16.97 24.63 -15.68
N ALA A 25 16.00 24.92 -16.55
CA ALA A 25 14.61 24.52 -16.37
C ALA A 25 14.45 22.99 -16.41
N SER A 26 15.17 22.29 -17.29
CA SER A 26 15.15 20.82 -17.34
C SER A 26 15.71 20.21 -16.06
N ILE A 27 16.83 20.73 -15.53
CA ILE A 27 17.40 20.27 -14.25
C ILE A 27 16.43 20.56 -13.10
N ALA A 28 15.84 21.75 -13.05
CA ALA A 28 14.86 22.12 -12.03
C ALA A 28 13.60 21.24 -12.08
N ALA A 29 13.12 20.88 -13.27
CA ALA A 29 11.98 19.98 -13.45
C ALA A 29 12.30 18.57 -12.93
N ILE A 30 13.50 18.04 -13.21
CA ILE A 30 13.95 16.74 -12.67
C ILE A 30 13.99 16.78 -11.15
N LEU A 31 14.56 17.84 -10.57
CA LEU A 31 14.61 18.01 -9.11
C LEU A 31 13.21 18.12 -8.50
N LEU A 32 12.29 18.85 -9.14
CA LEU A 32 10.89 18.94 -8.70
C LEU A 32 10.19 17.59 -8.74
N VAL A 33 10.42 16.76 -9.77
CA VAL A 33 9.86 15.41 -9.84
C VAL A 33 10.42 14.54 -8.71
N LEU A 34 11.73 14.56 -8.51
CA LEU A 34 12.38 13.76 -7.46
C LEU A 34 11.89 14.14 -6.05
N VAL A 35 11.75 15.44 -5.79
CA VAL A 35 11.21 15.94 -4.51
C VAL A 35 9.72 15.64 -4.39
N GLY A 36 8.94 15.82 -5.46
CA GLY A 36 7.50 15.57 -5.48
C GLY A 36 7.12 14.11 -5.26
N LEU A 37 7.89 13.17 -5.82
CA LEU A 37 7.67 11.74 -5.61
C LEU A 37 7.94 11.30 -4.17
N ASN A 38 8.87 11.95 -3.46
CA ASN A 38 9.22 11.59 -2.09
C ASN A 38 8.40 12.35 -1.02
N TRP A 39 7.70 13.43 -1.40
CA TRP A 39 6.96 14.26 -0.45
C TRP A 39 5.71 13.56 0.11
N SER A 40 5.05 12.68 -0.65
CA SER A 40 3.77 12.08 -0.24
C SER A 40 3.85 10.63 0.26
N SER A 41 5.02 10.00 0.29
CA SER A 41 5.13 8.56 0.59
C SER A 41 5.31 8.24 2.08
N SER A 42 4.65 8.97 2.97
CA SER A 42 4.61 8.61 4.40
C SER A 42 3.40 7.76 4.78
N GLU A 43 2.53 7.42 3.83
CA GLU A 43 1.44 6.49 4.07
C GLU A 43 2.05 5.09 4.10
N GLU A 44 2.17 4.56 5.32
CA GLU A 44 2.56 3.19 5.57
C GLU A 44 1.45 2.31 4.99
N ILE A 45 1.73 1.58 3.91
CA ILE A 45 0.76 0.66 3.32
C ILE A 45 0.51 -0.44 4.35
N THR A 46 -0.72 -0.50 4.86
CA THR A 46 -1.16 -1.48 5.84
C THR A 46 -2.07 -2.51 5.19
N PHE A 47 -2.34 -3.62 5.89
CA PHE A 47 -3.32 -4.61 5.44
C PHE A 47 -4.75 -4.03 5.35
N GLU A 48 -5.04 -2.92 6.03
CA GLU A 48 -6.34 -2.22 5.95
C GLU A 48 -6.54 -1.52 4.60
N ASP A 49 -5.45 -1.29 3.85
CA ASP A 49 -5.49 -0.67 2.53
C ASP A 49 -5.74 -1.69 1.40
N LEU A 50 -5.70 -3.00 1.69
CA LEU A 50 -6.03 -4.04 0.71
C LEU A 50 -7.55 -4.10 0.52
N ALA A 51 -8.00 -3.98 -0.72
CA ALA A 51 -9.40 -4.27 -1.03
C ALA A 51 -9.68 -5.77 -0.88
N SER A 52 -10.89 -6.14 -0.48
CA SER A 52 -11.30 -7.55 -0.39
C SER A 52 -11.13 -8.28 -1.74
N GLU A 53 -11.41 -7.58 -2.85
CA GLU A 53 -11.20 -8.06 -4.22
C GLU A 53 -9.72 -8.38 -4.49
N GLU A 54 -8.78 -7.60 -3.96
CA GLU A 54 -7.34 -7.85 -4.12
C GLU A 54 -6.86 -9.04 -3.27
N ILE A 55 -7.47 -9.28 -2.11
CA ILE A 55 -7.23 -10.47 -1.29
C ILE A 55 -7.73 -11.72 -2.03
N GLU A 56 -8.94 -11.67 -2.57
CA GLU A 56 -9.56 -12.77 -3.29
C GLU A 56 -8.79 -13.12 -4.57
N ASP A 57 -8.43 -12.12 -5.38
CA ASP A 57 -7.60 -12.29 -6.57
C ASP A 57 -6.22 -12.86 -6.23
N TYR A 58 -5.65 -12.47 -5.09
CA TYR A 58 -4.41 -13.07 -4.60
C TYR A 58 -4.56 -14.56 -4.31
N PHE A 59 -5.62 -15.00 -3.63
CA PHE A 59 -5.84 -16.42 -3.34
C PHE A 59 -6.24 -17.24 -4.57
N GLU A 60 -6.96 -16.67 -5.53
CA GLU A 60 -7.34 -17.37 -6.76
C GLU A 60 -6.15 -17.54 -7.72
N ASN A 61 -5.30 -16.51 -7.85
CA ASN A 61 -4.21 -16.50 -8.83
C ASN A 61 -2.85 -16.89 -8.27
N ASN A 62 -2.67 -16.80 -6.95
CA ASN A 62 -1.49 -17.34 -6.30
C ASN A 62 -1.86 -18.69 -5.72
N ASP A 63 -1.18 -19.71 -6.20
CA ASP A 63 -1.32 -21.10 -5.79
C ASP A 63 -0.74 -21.26 -4.37
N PHE A 64 -1.42 -20.67 -3.39
CA PHE A 64 -1.11 -20.80 -1.96
C PHE A 64 -1.76 -22.08 -1.40
N GLU A 65 -1.78 -23.15 -2.19
CA GLU A 65 -1.98 -24.49 -1.68
C GLU A 65 -0.73 -24.89 -0.89
N LEU A 66 -0.67 -24.46 0.37
CA LEU A 66 0.30 -25.02 1.29
C LEU A 66 0.00 -26.50 1.43
N THR A 67 0.96 -27.34 1.06
CA THR A 67 0.88 -28.76 1.35
C THR A 67 0.87 -28.97 2.86
N SER A 68 0.28 -30.06 3.32
CA SER A 68 0.26 -30.38 4.77
C SER A 68 1.66 -30.46 5.38
N TYR A 69 2.69 -30.69 4.56
CA TYR A 69 4.09 -30.70 4.97
C TYR A 69 4.64 -29.28 5.23
N GLU A 70 4.28 -28.33 4.37
CA GLU A 70 4.66 -26.91 4.50
C GLU A 70 3.93 -26.26 5.68
N ILE A 71 2.65 -26.61 5.91
CA ILE A 71 1.91 -26.17 7.10
C ILE A 71 2.56 -26.69 8.39
N ALA A 72 3.06 -27.94 8.37
CA ALA A 72 3.74 -28.52 9.53
C ALA A 72 5.09 -27.85 9.86
N GLU A 73 5.72 -27.18 8.90
CA GLU A 73 6.99 -26.46 9.09
C GLU A 73 6.79 -25.11 9.81
N VAL A 74 5.66 -24.45 9.57
CA VAL A 74 5.32 -23.16 10.20
C VAL A 74 4.53 -23.32 11.52
N LEU A 75 4.06 -24.53 11.82
CA LEU A 75 3.38 -24.83 13.08
C LEU A 75 4.38 -24.75 14.25
N PRO A 76 4.12 -23.94 15.29
CA PRO A 76 5.00 -23.80 16.45
C PRO A 76 4.85 -25.02 17.38
N LEU A 77 5.33 -26.18 16.93
CA LEU A 77 5.23 -27.46 17.66
C LEU A 77 5.89 -27.40 19.04
N ASP A 78 6.84 -26.48 19.23
CA ASP A 78 7.57 -26.27 20.47
C ASP A 78 6.72 -25.61 21.56
N GLU A 79 5.66 -24.90 21.14
CA GLU A 79 4.72 -24.18 22.00
C GLU A 79 3.42 -24.97 22.23
N LEU A 80 3.18 -26.02 21.45
CA LEU A 80 1.99 -26.85 21.54
C LEU A 80 2.24 -28.04 22.47
N GLU A 81 1.54 -28.08 23.60
CA GLU A 81 1.56 -29.23 24.49
C GLU A 81 0.58 -30.29 23.99
N MET A 82 0.89 -31.57 24.21
CA MET A 82 0.00 -32.67 23.83
C MET A 82 -1.38 -32.56 24.53
N SER A 83 -1.41 -31.94 25.72
CA SER A 83 -2.64 -31.55 26.44
C SER A 83 -3.51 -30.58 25.66
N ASP A 84 -2.95 -29.66 24.88
CA ASP A 84 -3.73 -28.66 24.12
C ASP A 84 -4.61 -29.33 23.07
N PHE A 85 -4.16 -30.44 22.48
CA PHE A 85 -4.95 -31.25 21.53
C PHE A 85 -6.04 -32.08 22.22
N PHE A 86 -5.85 -32.44 23.48
CA PHE A 86 -6.83 -33.21 24.26
C PHE A 86 -7.84 -32.33 25.00
N GLU A 87 -7.45 -31.13 25.42
CA GLU A 87 -8.31 -30.14 26.07
C GLU A 87 -9.17 -29.39 25.05
N ASN A 88 -8.63 -29.05 23.87
CA ASN A 88 -9.38 -28.47 22.76
C ASN A 88 -9.93 -29.53 21.81
N GLN A 89 -10.50 -30.63 22.34
CA GLN A 89 -11.28 -31.53 21.50
C GLN A 89 -12.44 -30.76 20.88
N LEU A 90 -12.55 -30.83 19.55
CA LEU A 90 -13.72 -30.36 18.82
C LEU A 90 -14.96 -31.12 19.33
N ASN A 91 -15.60 -30.54 20.33
CA ASN A 91 -16.85 -31.02 20.87
C ASN A 91 -17.98 -30.48 19.98
N GLU A 92 -18.90 -31.37 19.58
CA GLU A 92 -20.08 -31.03 18.81
C GLU A 92 -20.85 -29.86 19.42
N GLU A 93 -20.96 -29.79 20.74
CA GLU A 93 -21.64 -28.70 21.46
C GLU A 93 -20.91 -27.35 21.27
N ASN A 94 -19.58 -27.34 21.37
CA ASN A 94 -18.78 -26.13 21.13
C ASN A 94 -18.86 -25.67 19.67
N VAL A 95 -18.96 -26.63 18.72
CA VAL A 95 -19.14 -26.33 17.29
C VAL A 95 -20.53 -25.76 17.04
N LEU A 96 -21.57 -26.33 17.64
CA LEU A 96 -22.94 -25.83 17.54
C LEU A 96 -23.08 -24.43 18.15
N ASP A 97 -22.47 -24.19 19.31
CA ASP A 97 -22.45 -22.87 19.96
C ASP A 97 -21.72 -21.84 19.09
N TYR A 98 -20.54 -22.19 18.57
CA TYR A 98 -19.81 -21.31 17.65
C TYR A 98 -20.60 -20.99 16.39
N LEU A 99 -21.21 -22.00 15.76
CA LEU A 99 -22.02 -21.78 14.56
C LEU A 99 -23.24 -20.91 14.88
N ASN A 100 -23.88 -21.10 16.03
CA ASN A 100 -25.03 -20.30 16.45
C ASN A 100 -24.65 -18.85 16.81
N ASP A 101 -23.48 -18.64 17.43
CA ASP A 101 -23.01 -17.30 17.79
C ASP A 101 -22.48 -16.52 16.58
N ASN A 102 -22.01 -17.23 15.55
CA ASN A 102 -21.47 -16.63 14.34
C ASN A 102 -22.44 -16.69 13.15
N THR A 103 -23.66 -17.22 13.32
CA THR A 103 -24.66 -17.31 12.24
C THR A 103 -25.03 -15.95 11.62
N GLU A 104 -24.95 -14.85 12.39
CA GLU A 104 -25.21 -13.49 11.91
C GLU A 104 -24.18 -13.03 10.85
N ASN A 105 -22.98 -13.62 10.83
CA ASN A 105 -21.93 -13.30 9.85
C ASN A 105 -22.11 -14.06 8.51
N TYR A 106 -23.04 -15.03 8.47
CA TYR A 106 -23.36 -15.78 7.25
C TYR A 106 -24.51 -15.16 6.45
N ASP A 107 -25.23 -14.18 7.01
CA ASP A 107 -26.19 -13.38 6.24
C ASP A 107 -25.48 -12.57 5.13
N GLU A 108 -24.20 -12.21 5.33
CA GLU A 108 -23.33 -11.59 4.32
C GLU A 108 -22.81 -12.60 3.28
N LEU A 109 -22.75 -13.89 3.66
CA LEU A 109 -22.35 -15.00 2.80
C LEU A 109 -23.52 -15.61 2.01
N ASN A 110 -24.75 -15.15 2.27
CA ASN A 110 -25.91 -15.44 1.46
C ASN A 110 -25.75 -14.66 0.15
N LEU A 111 -24.89 -15.18 -0.72
CA LEU A 111 -24.80 -14.80 -2.13
C LEU A 111 -26.20 -14.97 -2.69
N GLU A 112 -26.95 -13.88 -2.76
CA GLU A 112 -28.17 -13.82 -3.54
C GLU A 112 -27.79 -14.36 -4.93
N ASP A 113 -28.35 -15.52 -5.30
CA ASP A 113 -28.28 -16.02 -6.66
C ASP A 113 -28.83 -14.91 -7.57
N ASP A 114 -27.92 -14.12 -8.16
CA ASP A 114 -28.23 -13.12 -9.18
C ASP A 114 -28.87 -13.84 -10.38
N GLU A 115 -30.19 -13.69 -10.55
CA GLU A 115 -30.92 -13.96 -11.80
C GLU A 115 -30.68 -12.88 -12.86
#